data_AF-A0A0R0JIQ9-F1
#
_entry.id   AF-A0A0R0JIQ9-F1
#
_cell.length_a   1.000
_cell.length_b   1.000
_cell.length_c   1.000
_cell.angle_alpha   90.00
_cell.angle_beta   90.00
_cell.angle_gamma   90.00
#
_symmetry.space_group_name_H-M   'P 1'
#
loop_
_entity.id
_entity.type
_entity.pdbx_description
1 polymer ?
#
loop_
_entity_poly.entity_id
_entity_poly.type
_entity_poly.pdbx_seq_one_letter_code
_entity_poly.pdbx_strand_id
1 'polypeptide(L)'
;MTVSFHKFRDFFPGTGHSKDIGVGAGKNYSLNVPLNDGLDDETFCGLFRPIIQKVMDIYQPDAVVLQCGADSLSGDQLGCFNLTVKGHADCLRFLRSFSVPLMVLGGGGYTVQNVARCWTYETAVAVGVEPSPKLPYNEYYEYFGPDYIIFTSSYPQWKT
;
A
#
# COMPACT_ATOMS: atom_id res chain seq x y z
N MET A 1 -1.15 -11.74 -14.45
CA MET A 1 0.17 -11.43 -13.86
C MET A 1 -0.05 -11.07 -12.40
N THR A 2 0.88 -11.43 -11.51
CA THR A 2 0.89 -10.95 -10.12
C THR A 2 2.09 -10.03 -9.91
N VAL A 3 1.90 -8.96 -9.14
CA VAL A 3 2.97 -8.06 -8.72
C VAL A 3 2.86 -7.88 -7.21
N SER A 4 3.95 -8.07 -6.47
CA SER A 4 3.94 -7.95 -5.01
C SER A 4 5.14 -7.16 -4.51
N PHE A 5 4.87 -6.18 -3.63
CA PHE A 5 5.86 -5.41 -2.89
C PHE A 5 5.74 -5.81 -1.42
N HIS A 6 6.80 -6.35 -0.83
CA HIS A 6 6.72 -6.94 0.50
C HIS A 6 8.07 -6.99 1.19
N LYS A 7 8.05 -7.02 2.53
CA LYS A 7 9.25 -7.31 3.31
C LYS A 7 9.75 -8.70 2.96
N PHE A 8 11.07 -8.84 2.83
CA PHE A 8 11.70 -10.12 2.55
C PHE A 8 12.91 -10.36 3.47
N ARG A 9 13.17 -11.63 3.79
CA ARG A 9 14.12 -12.16 4.80
C ARG A 9 13.60 -12.10 6.24
N ASP A 10 13.71 -13.22 6.94
CA ASP A 10 13.28 -13.44 8.33
C ASP A 10 11.85 -12.93 8.63
N PHE A 11 10.96 -13.07 7.64
CA PHE A 11 9.60 -12.58 7.69
C PHE A 11 8.64 -13.56 7.00
N PHE A 12 7.42 -13.66 7.52
CA PHE A 12 6.37 -14.47 6.92
C PHE A 12 5.99 -13.91 5.53
N PRO A 13 5.69 -14.74 4.52
CA PRO A 13 5.66 -16.21 4.53
C PRO A 13 6.98 -16.89 4.12
N GLY A 14 8.07 -16.13 3.94
CA GLY A 14 9.37 -16.65 3.48
C GLY A 14 9.48 -16.85 1.96
N THR A 15 8.46 -16.47 1.17
CA THR A 15 8.44 -16.53 -0.30
C THR A 15 8.55 -15.13 -0.91
N GLY A 16 8.57 -15.02 -2.25
CA GLY A 16 8.62 -13.72 -2.92
C GLY A 16 10.03 -13.16 -3.15
N HIS A 17 11.06 -14.01 -3.19
CA HIS A 17 12.37 -13.54 -3.68
C HIS A 17 12.21 -12.98 -5.10
N SER A 18 13.00 -11.99 -5.49
CA SER A 18 13.07 -11.47 -6.87
C SER A 18 13.37 -12.51 -7.96
N LYS A 19 13.79 -13.74 -7.60
CA LYS A 19 14.03 -14.86 -8.52
C LYS A 19 12.81 -15.77 -8.67
N ASP A 20 11.79 -15.58 -7.82
CA ASP A 20 10.49 -16.23 -7.96
C ASP A 20 9.71 -15.51 -9.06
N ILE A 21 9.78 -16.07 -10.26
CA ILE A 21 9.26 -15.47 -11.50
C ILE A 21 8.10 -16.28 -12.10
N GLY A 22 7.52 -17.21 -11.35
CA GLY A 22 6.52 -18.15 -11.86
C GLY A 22 7.11 -19.32 -12.65
N VAL A 23 6.23 -20.23 -13.10
CA VAL A 23 6.61 -21.53 -13.70
C VAL A 23 5.85 -21.81 -14.99
N GLY A 24 6.42 -22.64 -15.86
CA GLY A 24 5.79 -23.05 -17.12
C GLY A 24 5.40 -21.84 -17.98
N ALA A 25 4.16 -21.83 -18.48
CA ALA A 25 3.60 -20.72 -19.24
C ALA A 25 3.48 -19.41 -18.43
N GLY A 26 3.43 -19.50 -17.09
CA GLY A 26 3.42 -18.36 -16.18
C GLY A 26 4.79 -17.82 -15.83
N LYS A 27 5.89 -18.36 -16.39
CA LYS A 27 7.22 -17.81 -16.20
C LYS A 27 7.28 -16.37 -16.73
N ASN A 28 7.84 -15.47 -15.92
CA ASN A 28 7.85 -14.00 -16.09
C ASN A 28 6.48 -13.32 -15.92
N TYR A 29 5.46 -14.01 -15.38
CA TYR A 29 4.16 -13.42 -15.03
C TYR A 29 3.92 -13.30 -13.51
N SER A 30 4.95 -13.59 -12.71
CA SER A 30 5.00 -13.25 -11.28
C SER A 30 6.17 -12.29 -11.06
N LEU A 31 5.87 -11.07 -10.62
CA LEU A 31 6.87 -10.06 -10.31
C LEU A 31 6.89 -9.83 -8.79
N ASN A 32 8.04 -10.07 -8.18
CA ASN A 32 8.23 -9.88 -6.75
C ASN A 32 9.28 -8.79 -6.49
N VAL A 33 8.92 -7.84 -5.64
CA VAL A 33 9.76 -6.71 -5.22
C VAL A 33 10.04 -6.88 -3.72
N PRO A 34 11.11 -7.62 -3.35
CA PRO A 34 11.51 -7.79 -1.96
C PRO A 34 12.10 -6.49 -1.41
N LEU A 35 11.63 -6.05 -0.25
CA LEU A 35 11.96 -4.77 0.39
C LEU A 35 12.54 -4.99 1.78
N ASN A 36 13.31 -4.00 2.25
CA ASN A 36 13.85 -3.95 3.61
C ASN A 36 12.94 -3.11 4.52
N ASP A 37 13.21 -3.21 5.83
CA ASP A 37 12.53 -2.43 6.86
C ASP A 37 12.67 -0.92 6.62
N GLY A 38 11.74 -0.15 7.20
CA GLY A 38 11.89 1.28 7.30
C GLY A 38 11.59 2.09 6.03
N LEU A 39 11.14 1.41 4.98
CA LEU A 39 10.78 2.02 3.71
C LEU A 39 9.80 3.19 3.89
N ASP A 40 10.17 4.36 3.38
CA ASP A 40 9.36 5.57 3.46
C ASP A 40 8.59 5.84 2.15
N ASP A 41 7.70 6.83 2.20
CA ASP A 41 6.82 7.19 1.09
C ASP A 41 7.58 7.51 -0.20
N GLU A 42 8.66 8.28 -0.11
CA GLU A 42 9.46 8.70 -1.26
C GLU A 42 10.11 7.50 -1.94
N THR A 43 10.79 6.66 -1.15
CA THR A 43 11.46 5.47 -1.66
C THR A 43 10.46 4.48 -2.25
N PHE A 44 9.32 4.27 -1.57
CA PHE A 44 8.29 3.36 -2.07
C PHE A 44 7.66 3.87 -3.36
N CYS A 45 7.31 5.15 -3.45
CA CYS A 45 6.77 5.73 -4.68
C CYS A 45 7.78 5.66 -5.84
N GLY A 46 9.06 5.90 -5.55
CA GLY A 46 10.17 5.81 -6.50
C GLY A 46 10.38 4.41 -7.06
N LEU A 47 10.00 3.36 -6.33
CA LEU A 47 10.00 1.97 -6.80
C LEU A 47 8.67 1.58 -7.47
N PHE A 48 7.55 1.89 -6.83
CA PHE A 48 6.21 1.46 -7.26
C PHE A 48 5.87 2.00 -8.64
N ARG A 49 5.98 3.31 -8.86
CA ARG A 49 5.51 3.94 -10.10
C ARG A 49 6.27 3.45 -11.35
N PRO A 50 7.60 3.41 -11.39
CA PRO A 50 8.31 2.92 -12.58
C PRO A 50 8.05 1.44 -12.86
N ILE A 51 7.98 0.61 -11.81
CA ILE A 51 7.71 -0.82 -11.94
C ILE A 51 6.30 -1.05 -12.49
N ILE A 52 5.30 -0.42 -11.88
CA ILE A 52 3.90 -0.57 -12.30
C ILE A 52 3.67 0.04 -13.68
N GLN A 53 4.28 1.17 -14.02
CA GLN A 53 4.24 1.71 -15.39
C GLN A 53 4.70 0.65 -16.39
N LYS A 54 5.83 0.00 -16.12
CA LYS A 54 6.38 -1.01 -17.02
C LYS A 54 5.50 -2.26 -17.10
N VAL A 55 4.86 -2.64 -15.99
CA VAL A 55 3.87 -3.72 -15.97
C VAL A 55 2.67 -3.36 -16.84
N MET A 56 2.10 -2.16 -16.70
CA MET A 56 0.95 -1.73 -17.50
C MET A 56 1.29 -1.69 -19.00
N ASP A 57 2.49 -1.21 -19.35
CA ASP A 57 2.95 -1.13 -20.75
C ASP A 57 3.12 -2.51 -21.41
N ILE A 58 3.66 -3.49 -20.67
CA ILE A 58 4.01 -4.82 -21.21
C ILE A 58 2.85 -5.79 -21.08
N TYR A 59 2.26 -5.89 -19.90
CA TYR A 59 1.23 -6.88 -19.61
C TYR A 59 -0.13 -6.47 -20.17
N GLN A 60 -0.37 -5.16 -20.33
CA GLN A 60 -1.60 -4.59 -20.88
C GLN A 60 -2.88 -5.23 -20.28
N PRO A 61 -3.07 -5.14 -18.94
CA PRO A 61 -4.22 -5.77 -18.31
C PRO A 61 -5.55 -5.10 -18.70
N ASP A 62 -6.57 -5.89 -18.98
CA ASP A 62 -7.95 -5.41 -19.17
C ASP A 62 -8.66 -5.06 -17.85
N ALA A 63 -8.15 -5.54 -16.72
CA ALA A 63 -8.64 -5.25 -15.37
C ALA A 63 -7.51 -5.37 -14.34
N VAL A 64 -7.59 -4.59 -13.27
CA VAL A 64 -6.64 -4.60 -12.16
C VAL A 64 -7.38 -4.95 -10.86
N VAL A 65 -6.76 -5.81 -10.05
CA VAL A 65 -7.16 -6.05 -8.66
C VAL A 65 -6.03 -5.54 -7.78
N LEU A 66 -6.31 -4.54 -6.95
CA LEU A 66 -5.37 -3.96 -5.99
C LEU A 66 -5.75 -4.40 -4.57
N GLN A 67 -4.82 -5.04 -3.89
CA GLN A 67 -4.91 -5.32 -2.46
C GLN A 67 -4.20 -4.19 -1.70
N CYS A 68 -4.91 -3.54 -0.78
CA CYS A 68 -4.44 -2.38 -0.01
C CYS A 68 -4.17 -2.76 1.46
N GLY A 69 -3.24 -3.69 1.68
CA GLY A 69 -2.79 -4.08 3.02
C GLY A 69 -2.23 -2.89 3.80
N ALA A 70 -2.93 -2.52 4.88
CA ALA A 70 -2.59 -1.38 5.72
C ALA A 70 -1.50 -1.68 6.76
N ASP A 71 -0.98 -2.91 6.80
CA ASP A 71 0.17 -3.31 7.63
C ASP A 71 1.52 -2.78 7.11
N SER A 72 1.55 -2.20 5.92
CA SER A 72 2.71 -1.43 5.42
C SER A 72 2.82 -0.02 6.03
N LEU A 73 1.81 0.42 6.79
CA LEU A 73 1.80 1.74 7.42
C LEU A 73 2.76 1.82 8.62
N SER A 74 3.26 3.02 8.82
CA SER A 74 4.03 3.40 10.00
C SER A 74 3.24 3.14 11.28
N GLY A 75 3.89 2.53 12.26
CA GLY A 75 3.28 2.19 13.55
C GLY A 75 2.29 1.02 13.52
N ASP A 76 2.32 0.18 12.48
CA ASP A 76 1.62 -1.11 12.51
C ASP A 76 2.24 -2.05 13.57
N GLN A 77 1.44 -2.96 14.13
CA GLN A 77 1.90 -3.88 15.18
C GLN A 77 2.76 -5.04 14.65
N LEU A 78 2.57 -5.45 13.40
CA LEU A 78 3.30 -6.56 12.76
C LEU A 78 4.20 -6.07 11.63
N GLY A 79 3.78 -5.02 10.94
CA GLY A 79 4.56 -4.36 9.89
C GLY A 79 5.74 -3.57 10.41
N CYS A 80 6.70 -3.35 9.52
CA CYS A 80 7.95 -2.66 9.83
C CYS A 80 8.38 -1.72 8.69
N PHE A 81 7.44 -1.32 7.84
CA PHE A 81 7.59 -0.21 6.91
C PHE A 81 7.17 1.09 7.55
N ASN A 82 7.50 2.21 6.91
CA ASN A 82 7.32 3.54 7.45
C ASN A 82 6.42 4.42 6.56
N LEU A 83 5.43 3.81 5.91
CA LEU A 83 4.54 4.51 5.00
C LEU A 83 3.50 5.34 5.75
N THR A 84 3.16 6.49 5.20
CA THR A 84 1.98 7.26 5.64
C THR A 84 0.75 6.83 4.87
N VAL A 85 -0.43 7.20 5.39
CA VAL A 85 -1.70 7.05 4.65
C VAL A 85 -1.64 7.71 3.26
N LYS A 86 -0.92 8.84 3.11
CA LYS A 86 -0.79 9.52 1.82
C LYS A 86 0.11 8.76 0.85
N GLY A 87 1.27 8.27 1.31
CA GLY A 87 2.18 7.48 0.49
C GLY A 87 1.55 6.16 0.05
N HIS A 88 0.84 5.50 0.97
CA HIS A 88 0.09 4.28 0.65
C HIS A 88 -0.98 4.53 -0.42
N ALA A 89 -1.83 5.56 -0.23
CA ALA A 89 -2.89 5.91 -1.16
C ALA A 89 -2.38 6.45 -2.51
N ASP A 90 -1.10 6.84 -2.61
CA ASP A 90 -0.48 7.22 -3.89
C ASP A 90 -0.45 6.07 -4.88
N CYS A 91 -0.32 4.82 -4.40
CA CYS A 91 -0.36 3.63 -5.22
C CYS A 91 -1.71 3.47 -5.92
N LEU A 92 -2.80 3.62 -5.16
CA LEU A 92 -4.16 3.62 -5.69
C LEU A 92 -4.37 4.78 -6.67
N ARG A 93 -3.92 5.99 -6.32
CA ARG A 93 -4.02 7.17 -7.20
C ARG A 93 -3.30 6.94 -8.53
N PHE A 94 -2.11 6.34 -8.49
CA PHE A 94 -1.33 6.02 -9.69
C PHE A 94 -2.05 4.98 -10.56
N LEU A 95 -2.53 3.88 -9.98
CA LEU A 95 -3.26 2.86 -10.72
C LEU A 95 -4.57 3.38 -11.34
N ARG A 96 -5.31 4.26 -10.64
CA ARG A 96 -6.51 4.92 -11.19
C ARG A 96 -6.21 5.73 -12.45
N SER A 97 -4.99 6.27 -12.60
CA SER A 97 -4.64 7.11 -13.75
C SER A 97 -4.64 6.36 -15.09
N PHE A 98 -4.52 5.02 -15.07
CA PHE A 98 -4.56 4.19 -16.26
C PHE A 98 -5.96 3.95 -16.84
N SER A 99 -7.03 4.33 -16.11
CA SER A 99 -8.41 4.19 -16.58
C SER A 99 -8.84 2.77 -16.96
N VAL A 100 -8.24 1.77 -16.32
CA VAL A 100 -8.60 0.35 -16.43
C VAL A 100 -9.56 -0.02 -15.30
N PRO A 101 -10.57 -0.90 -15.50
CA PRO A 101 -11.41 -1.41 -14.42
C PRO A 101 -10.59 -1.85 -13.22
N LEU A 102 -10.87 -1.27 -12.05
CA LEU A 102 -10.08 -1.45 -10.83
C LEU A 102 -10.96 -1.96 -9.69
N MET A 103 -10.62 -3.13 -9.15
CA MET A 103 -11.19 -3.65 -7.90
C MET A 103 -10.20 -3.40 -6.77
N VAL A 104 -10.66 -2.74 -5.71
CA VAL A 104 -9.87 -2.43 -4.52
C VAL A 104 -10.30 -3.34 -3.37
N LEU A 105 -9.33 -4.01 -2.73
CA LEU A 105 -9.53 -4.91 -1.60
C LEU A 105 -8.76 -4.39 -0.38
N GLY A 106 -9.22 -4.76 0.82
CA GLY A 106 -8.47 -4.55 2.06
C GLY A 106 -7.30 -5.53 2.21
N GLY A 107 -7.02 -5.97 3.44
CA GLY A 107 -5.87 -6.83 3.70
C GLY A 107 -5.49 -6.94 5.16
N GLY A 108 -4.19 -7.18 5.39
CA GLY A 108 -3.58 -7.01 6.71
C GLY A 108 -3.63 -5.55 7.18
N GLY A 109 -3.36 -5.36 8.45
CA GLY A 109 -3.47 -4.07 9.14
C GLY A 109 -3.89 -4.31 10.58
N TYR A 110 -2.97 -4.05 11.51
CA TYR A 110 -3.05 -4.54 12.89
C TYR A 110 -3.03 -3.40 13.92
N THR A 111 -2.69 -2.17 13.49
CA THR A 111 -3.06 -0.95 14.24
C THR A 111 -4.39 -0.41 13.70
N VAL A 112 -5.50 -0.89 14.28
CA VAL A 112 -6.87 -0.71 13.76
C VAL A 112 -7.27 0.75 13.48
N GLN A 113 -6.78 1.71 14.27
CA GLN A 113 -7.00 3.14 14.04
C GLN A 113 -6.39 3.58 12.71
N ASN A 114 -5.19 3.10 12.39
CA ASN A 114 -4.50 3.44 11.15
C ASN A 114 -5.11 2.71 9.96
N VAL A 115 -5.63 1.50 10.15
CA VAL A 115 -6.42 0.78 9.13
C VAL A 115 -7.65 1.61 8.75
N ALA A 116 -8.42 2.06 9.74
CA ALA A 116 -9.61 2.88 9.51
C ALA A 116 -9.28 4.19 8.79
N ARG A 117 -8.21 4.88 9.21
CA ARG A 117 -7.69 6.09 8.53
C ARG A 117 -7.33 5.81 7.07
N CYS A 118 -6.55 4.75 6.82
CA CYS A 118 -6.03 4.40 5.51
C CYS A 118 -7.16 4.08 4.53
N TRP A 119 -8.00 3.10 4.84
CA TRP A 119 -9.07 2.69 3.92
C TRP A 119 -10.13 3.78 3.72
N THR A 120 -10.36 4.64 4.72
CA THR A 120 -11.21 5.83 4.53
C THR A 120 -10.58 6.80 3.53
N TYR A 121 -9.29 7.11 3.67
CA TYR A 121 -8.60 8.01 2.74
C TYR A 121 -8.48 7.42 1.33
N GLU A 122 -8.19 6.13 1.21
CA GLU A 122 -8.16 5.43 -0.07
C GLU A 122 -9.53 5.36 -0.74
N THR A 123 -10.61 5.22 0.02
CA THR A 123 -11.97 5.35 -0.50
C THR A 123 -12.20 6.75 -1.06
N ALA A 124 -11.76 7.79 -0.36
CA ALA A 124 -11.84 9.17 -0.85
C ALA A 124 -11.06 9.34 -2.17
N VAL A 125 -9.85 8.78 -2.27
CA VAL A 125 -9.07 8.72 -3.51
C VAL A 125 -9.82 7.97 -4.61
N ALA A 126 -10.46 6.84 -4.31
CA ALA A 126 -11.21 6.03 -5.27
C ALA A 126 -12.42 6.78 -5.86
N VAL A 127 -13.09 7.62 -5.06
CA VAL A 127 -14.25 8.42 -5.49
C VAL A 127 -13.87 9.83 -5.96
N GLY A 128 -12.58 10.20 -5.93
CA GLY A 128 -12.09 11.49 -6.42
C GLY A 128 -12.43 12.67 -5.51
N VAL A 129 -12.50 12.45 -4.19
CA VAL A 129 -12.74 13.49 -3.19
C VAL A 129 -11.51 13.66 -2.33
N GLU A 130 -11.15 14.91 -2.01
CA GLU A 130 -10.14 15.21 -0.99
C GLU A 130 -10.85 15.47 0.35
N PRO A 131 -10.72 14.58 1.34
CA PRO A 131 -11.39 14.72 2.62
C PRO A 131 -10.70 15.79 3.49
N SER A 132 -11.45 16.34 4.45
CA SER A 132 -10.88 17.19 5.49
C SER A 132 -9.83 16.41 6.29
N PRO A 133 -8.70 17.04 6.69
CA PRO A 133 -7.74 16.42 7.58
C PRO A 133 -8.34 16.06 8.96
N LYS A 134 -9.34 16.82 9.41
CA LYS A 134 -10.01 16.59 10.71
C LYS A 134 -11.05 15.48 10.56
N LEU A 135 -11.00 14.51 11.47
CA LEU A 135 -11.98 13.43 11.50
C LEU A 135 -13.36 13.97 11.90
N PRO A 136 -14.44 13.55 11.22
CA PRO A 136 -15.79 13.86 11.67
C PRO A 136 -16.11 13.07 12.94
N TYR A 137 -16.97 13.65 13.79
CA TYR A 137 -17.51 12.93 14.94
C TYR A 137 -18.24 11.65 14.48
N ASN A 138 -18.00 10.56 15.20
CA ASN A 138 -18.60 9.25 14.97
C ASN A 138 -18.58 8.44 16.28
N GLU A 139 -19.21 7.26 16.29
CA GLU A 139 -19.32 6.40 17.49
C GLU A 139 -17.95 6.01 18.08
N TYR A 140 -16.90 5.93 17.25
CA TYR A 140 -15.55 5.54 17.64
C TYR A 140 -14.58 6.73 17.71
N TYR A 141 -15.08 7.98 17.76
CA TYR A 141 -14.25 9.18 17.65
C TYR A 141 -13.09 9.24 18.65
N GLU A 142 -13.33 8.83 19.90
CA GLU A 142 -12.34 8.81 20.97
C GLU A 142 -11.15 7.86 20.70
N TYR A 143 -11.28 6.91 19.77
CA TYR A 143 -10.21 5.98 19.42
C TYR A 143 -9.07 6.68 18.68
N PHE A 144 -9.34 7.86 18.11
CA PHE A 144 -8.40 8.62 17.27
C PHE A 144 -7.77 9.80 17.99
N GLY A 145 -7.91 9.87 19.33
CA GLY A 145 -7.21 10.87 20.13
C GLY A 145 -5.69 10.64 20.16
N PRO A 146 -4.90 11.67 20.51
CA PRO A 146 -5.35 13.02 20.88
C PRO A 146 -5.48 13.98 19.69
N ASP A 147 -5.11 13.55 18.47
CA ASP A 147 -4.98 14.44 17.31
C ASP A 147 -6.26 14.55 16.47
N TYR A 148 -7.08 13.49 16.41
CA TYR A 148 -8.34 13.43 15.68
C TYR A 148 -8.19 13.81 14.20
N ILE A 149 -7.08 13.40 13.59
CA ILE A 149 -6.78 13.62 12.17
C ILE A 149 -6.74 12.30 11.39
N ILE A 150 -7.03 12.40 10.09
CA ILE A 150 -7.02 11.25 9.18
C ILE A 150 -5.60 10.80 8.78
N PHE A 151 -4.62 11.71 8.81
CA PHE A 151 -3.27 11.41 8.35
C PHE A 151 -2.42 10.81 9.46
N THR A 152 -1.65 9.77 9.12
CA THR A 152 -0.60 9.22 9.97
C THR A 152 0.71 9.95 9.73
N SER A 153 1.57 9.99 10.75
CA SER A 153 2.94 10.49 10.64
C SER A 153 3.88 9.33 10.35
N SER A 154 4.93 9.57 9.55
CA SER A 154 6.08 8.67 9.47
C SER A 154 6.97 8.85 10.70
N TYR A 155 7.55 7.76 11.20
CA TYR A 155 8.46 7.78 12.34
C TYR A 155 9.92 7.92 11.89
N PRO A 156 10.63 9.02 12.23
CA PRO A 156 12.01 9.23 11.78
C PRO A 156 12.95 8.10 12.18
N GLN A 157 12.71 7.48 13.34
CA GLN A 157 13.52 6.38 13.86
C GLN A 157 13.44 5.09 13.05
N TRP A 158 12.52 5.02 12.08
CA TRP A 158 12.40 3.87 11.17
C TRP A 158 13.08 4.12 9.83
N LYS A 159 13.71 5.28 9.58
CA LYS A 159 14.50 5.46 8.35
C LYS A 159 15.81 4.68 8.46
N THR A 160 16.06 3.77 7.53
CA THR A 160 17.30 2.98 7.40
C THR A 160 18.45 3.77 6.81
#